data_AF-A0A948B8I4-F1
#
_entry.id   AF-A0A948B8I4-F1
#
_cell.length_a   1.000
_cell.length_b   1.000
_cell.length_c   1.000
_cell.angle_alpha   90.00
_cell.angle_beta   90.00
_cell.angle_gamma   90.00
#
_symmetry.space_group_name_H-M   'P 1'
#
loop_
_entity.id
_entity.type
_entity.pdbx_description
1 polymer ?
#
loop_
_entity_poly.entity_id
_entity_poly.type
_entity_poly.pdbx_seq_one_letter_code
_entity_poly.pdbx_strand_id
1 'polypeptide(L)'
;MQKNKGKLLAIDFGDKNTGLAVTDLSRTMVFGRGVLRGYRRLEDLFEQILGICRDEEVTEVIFGVPGGRFGEDTPQVERMRDIGGRLEEYLGDVPVVFQDESFSSFEADAAKMDSGLRKKYSQHELAAMVILERYLQKEAW
;
A
#
# COMPACT_ATOMS: atom_id res chain seq x y z
N MET A 1 -13.76 5.40 -25.30
CA MET A 1 -14.03 4.76 -23.99
C MET A 1 -12.69 4.50 -23.31
N GLN A 2 -12.35 5.27 -22.27
CA GLN A 2 -11.29 4.82 -21.37
C GLN A 2 -11.84 3.61 -20.62
N LYS A 3 -11.15 2.47 -20.65
CA LYS A 3 -11.45 1.35 -19.75
C LYS A 3 -11.42 1.94 -18.33
N ASN A 4 -12.50 1.82 -17.56
CA ASN A 4 -12.47 2.13 -16.14
C ASN A 4 -11.32 1.32 -15.55
N LYS A 5 -10.21 1.98 -15.24
CA LYS A 5 -9.15 1.38 -14.45
C LYS A 5 -9.73 1.33 -13.03
N GLY A 6 -9.89 0.14 -12.45
CA GLY A 6 -10.33 0.04 -11.07
C GLY A 6 -9.34 0.73 -10.14
N LYS A 7 -9.73 0.86 -8.86
CA LYS A 7 -8.89 1.52 -7.88
C LYS A 7 -7.60 0.74 -7.63
N LEU A 8 -6.58 1.44 -7.15
CA LEU A 8 -5.41 0.83 -6.54
C LEU A 8 -5.55 0.86 -5.02
N LEU A 9 -5.03 -0.15 -4.34
CA LEU A 9 -4.93 -0.20 -2.88
C LEU A 9 -3.46 -0.29 -2.49
N ALA A 10 -2.93 0.67 -1.73
CA ALA A 10 -1.61 0.55 -1.13
C ALA A 10 -1.68 0.02 0.30
N ILE A 11 -0.65 -0.74 0.67
CA ILE A 11 -0.49 -1.39 1.96
C ILE A 11 0.87 -0.99 2.55
N ASP A 12 0.84 -0.32 3.70
CA ASP A 12 1.97 -0.19 4.62
C ASP A 12 1.85 -1.29 5.69
N PHE A 13 2.57 -2.39 5.49
CA PHE A 13 2.49 -3.54 6.38
C PHE A 13 3.38 -3.37 7.61
N GLY A 14 2.76 -3.27 8.79
CA GLY A 14 3.43 -3.46 10.08
C GLY A 14 2.82 -4.64 10.86
N ASP A 15 3.59 -5.25 11.76
CA ASP A 15 3.17 -6.45 12.51
C ASP A 15 1.86 -6.30 13.30
N LYS A 16 1.53 -5.08 13.74
CA LYS A 16 0.34 -4.78 14.56
C LYS A 16 -0.68 -3.90 13.85
N ASN A 17 -0.21 -3.08 12.92
CA ASN A 17 -0.99 -2.03 12.27
C ASN A 17 -0.64 -2.07 10.79
N THR A 18 -1.64 -2.31 9.95
CA THR A 18 -1.51 -2.25 8.49
C THR A 18 -2.21 -1.00 8.00
N GLY A 19 -1.45 -0.02 7.55
CA GLY A 19 -1.97 1.21 6.95
C GLY A 19 -2.46 0.95 5.53
N LEU A 20 -3.59 1.55 5.17
CA LEU A 20 -4.18 1.40 3.85
C LEU A 20 -4.45 2.75 3.20
N ALA A 21 -4.25 2.82 1.89
CA ALA A 21 -4.63 3.96 1.06
C ALA A 21 -5.20 3.50 -0.27
N VAL A 22 -6.11 4.26 -0.86
CA VAL A 22 -6.73 3.94 -2.14
C VAL A 22 -6.67 5.12 -3.09
N THR A 23 -6.72 4.85 -4.39
CA THR A 23 -6.93 5.90 -5.39
C THR A 23 -8.41 6.19 -5.61
N ASP A 24 -8.70 7.31 -6.26
CA ASP A 24 -9.94 7.42 -7.03
C ASP A 24 -9.89 6.54 -8.30
N LEU A 25 -11.02 6.45 -9.02
CA LEU A 25 -11.13 5.66 -10.26
C LEU A 25 -10.22 6.18 -11.38
N SER A 26 -9.92 7.48 -11.42
CA SER A 26 -8.99 8.03 -12.42
C SER A 26 -7.52 7.77 -12.07
N ARG A 27 -7.24 7.25 -10.87
CA ARG A 27 -5.89 7.03 -10.33
C ARG A 27 -5.05 8.32 -10.28
N THR A 28 -5.70 9.47 -10.03
CA THR A 28 -5.04 10.78 -9.94
C THR A 28 -4.94 11.31 -8.51
N MET A 29 -5.84 10.87 -7.63
CA MET A 29 -5.87 11.27 -6.23
C MET A 29 -5.72 10.05 -5.32
N VAL A 30 -5.01 10.25 -4.21
CA VAL A 30 -4.74 9.23 -3.19
C VAL A 30 -5.42 9.63 -1.89
N PHE A 31 -6.06 8.68 -1.22
CA PHE A 31 -6.77 8.90 0.04
C PHE A 31 -6.40 7.81 1.05
N GLY A 32 -6.19 8.20 2.31
CA GLY A 32 -6.11 7.25 3.41
C GLY A 32 -7.42 6.47 3.53
N ARG A 33 -7.33 5.15 3.58
CA ARG A 33 -8.49 4.25 3.64
C ARG A 33 -8.76 3.71 5.05
N GLY A 34 -7.76 3.74 5.91
CA GLY A 34 -7.86 3.31 7.30
C GLY A 34 -6.67 2.47 7.73
N VAL A 35 -6.79 1.87 8.91
CA VAL A 35 -5.76 1.00 9.48
C VAL A 35 -6.41 -0.29 9.94
N LEU A 36 -5.92 -1.44 9.43
CA LEU A 36 -6.31 -2.75 9.93
C LEU A 36 -5.48 -3.09 11.17
N ARG A 37 -6.15 -3.58 12.22
CA ARG A 37 -5.56 -3.86 13.53
C ARG A 37 -6.21 -5.09 14.14
N GLY A 38 -5.52 -5.72 15.09
CA GLY A 38 -6.11 -6.77 15.94
C GLY A 38 -6.27 -8.14 15.26
N TYR A 39 -5.71 -8.34 14.07
CA TYR A 39 -5.57 -9.67 13.48
C TYR A 39 -4.56 -10.50 14.29
N ARG A 40 -4.87 -11.77 14.50
CA ARG A 40 -3.98 -12.71 15.22
C ARG A 40 -3.18 -13.58 14.26
N ARG A 41 -3.72 -13.80 13.06
CA ARG A 41 -3.11 -14.56 11.97
C ARG A 41 -3.11 -13.73 10.70
N LEU A 42 -2.21 -14.03 9.78
CA LEU A 42 -2.12 -13.33 8.48
C LEU A 42 -3.38 -13.57 7.64
N GLU A 43 -3.98 -14.74 7.74
CA GLU A 43 -5.20 -15.08 7.01
C GLU A 43 -6.39 -14.19 7.42
N ASP A 44 -6.46 -13.77 8.70
CA ASP A 44 -7.49 -12.83 9.16
C ASP A 44 -7.30 -11.44 8.52
N LEU A 45 -6.05 -11.01 8.34
CA LEU A 45 -5.70 -9.77 7.64
C LEU A 45 -6.01 -9.87 6.13
N PHE A 46 -5.65 -11.00 5.50
CA PHE A 46 -5.87 -11.20 4.07
C PHE A 46 -7.34 -11.23 3.72
N GLU A 47 -8.19 -11.83 4.55
CA GLU A 47 -9.65 -11.80 4.37
C GLU A 47 -10.20 -10.36 4.43
N GLN A 48 -9.71 -9.54 5.36
CA GLN A 48 -10.09 -8.13 5.42
C GLN A 48 -9.65 -7.35 4.18
N ILE A 49 -8.43 -7.59 3.69
CA ILE A 49 -7.93 -6.97 2.46
C ILE A 49 -8.76 -7.41 1.25
N LEU A 50 -9.10 -8.70 1.14
CA LEU A 50 -9.93 -9.24 0.08
C LEU A 50 -11.33 -8.60 0.06
N GLY A 51 -11.94 -8.42 1.23
CA GLY A 51 -13.21 -7.70 1.38
C GLY A 51 -13.12 -6.27 0.86
N ILE A 52 -12.07 -5.54 1.23
CA ILE A 52 -11.81 -4.17 0.74
C ILE A 52 -11.62 -4.18 -0.78
N CYS A 53 -10.86 -5.14 -1.32
CA CYS A 53 -10.63 -5.22 -2.76
C CYS A 53 -11.93 -5.39 -3.54
N ARG A 54 -12.87 -6.20 -3.03
CA ARG A 54 -14.18 -6.39 -3.62
C ARG A 54 -15.07 -5.16 -3.50
N ASP A 55 -15.17 -4.59 -2.31
CA ASP A 55 -16.05 -3.46 -2.02
C ASP A 55 -15.65 -2.19 -2.79
N GLU A 56 -14.36 -2.04 -3.06
CA GLU A 56 -13.81 -0.85 -3.72
C GLU A 56 -13.38 -1.05 -5.17
N GLU A 57 -13.66 -2.23 -5.74
CA GLU A 57 -13.30 -2.57 -7.10
C GLU A 57 -11.78 -2.36 -7.36
N VAL A 58 -10.97 -2.82 -6.40
CA VAL A 58 -9.51 -2.77 -6.49
C VAL A 58 -9.06 -3.72 -7.58
N THR A 59 -8.17 -3.23 -8.42
CA THR A 59 -7.63 -3.99 -9.56
C THR A 59 -6.17 -4.35 -9.41
N GLU A 60 -5.48 -3.78 -8.43
CA GLU A 60 -4.08 -4.06 -8.13
C GLU A 60 -3.76 -3.53 -6.72
N VAL A 61 -2.94 -4.29 -5.99
CA VAL A 61 -2.46 -3.95 -4.65
C VAL A 61 -0.99 -3.55 -4.73
N ILE A 62 -0.65 -2.43 -4.12
CA ILE A 62 0.72 -1.90 -4.01
C ILE A 62 1.24 -2.16 -2.60
N PHE A 63 2.16 -3.10 -2.46
CA PHE A 63 2.71 -3.50 -1.17
C PHE A 63 4.05 -2.79 -0.92
N GLY A 64 4.10 -1.94 0.10
CA GLY A 64 5.33 -1.25 0.50
C GLY A 64 6.37 -2.24 1.03
N VAL A 65 7.60 -2.13 0.55
CA VAL A 65 8.74 -2.87 1.09
C VAL A 65 9.90 -1.89 1.35
N PRO A 66 10.56 -1.97 2.52
CA PRO A 66 11.74 -1.17 2.77
C PRO A 66 12.78 -1.53 1.72
N GLY A 67 13.27 -0.54 1.00
CA GLY A 67 14.34 -0.80 0.05
C GLY A 67 15.59 -1.22 0.79
N GLY A 68 16.20 -2.31 0.34
CA GLY A 68 17.55 -2.65 0.78
C GLY A 68 18.49 -1.49 0.45
N ARG A 69 19.31 -1.05 1.41
CA ARG A 69 20.46 -0.20 1.12
C ARG A 69 21.37 -1.02 0.19
N PHE A 70 21.41 -0.68 -1.10
CA PHE A 70 22.34 -1.29 -2.07
C PHE A 70 22.45 -2.83 -1.98
N GLY A 71 21.36 -3.53 -2.33
CA GLY A 71 21.44 -4.96 -2.67
C GLY A 71 21.50 -5.95 -1.50
N GLU A 72 21.29 -5.51 -0.24
CA GLU A 72 21.11 -6.45 0.87
C GLU A 72 19.63 -6.77 1.11
N ASP A 73 19.23 -7.98 0.72
CA ASP A 73 18.01 -8.63 1.21
C ASP A 73 18.17 -8.91 2.71
N THR A 74 17.62 -8.04 3.53
CA THR A 74 17.57 -8.29 4.98
C THR A 74 16.49 -9.33 5.29
N PRO A 75 16.60 -10.09 6.40
CA PRO A 75 15.55 -11.03 6.82
C PRO A 75 14.16 -10.39 6.96
N GLN A 76 14.10 -9.08 7.20
CA GLN A 76 12.85 -8.33 7.24
C GLN A 76 12.26 -8.12 5.83
N VAL A 77 13.09 -7.78 4.84
CA VAL A 77 12.66 -7.62 3.44
C VAL A 77 12.17 -8.96 2.89
N GLU A 78 12.91 -10.05 3.12
CA GLU A 78 12.49 -11.39 2.72
C GLU A 78 11.15 -11.77 3.33
N ARG A 79 10.96 -11.51 4.64
CA ARG A 79 9.69 -11.74 5.33
C ARG A 79 8.54 -10.93 4.70
N MET A 80 8.75 -9.66 4.40
CA MET A 80 7.71 -8.81 3.81
C MET A 80 7.37 -9.25 2.38
N ARG A 81 8.36 -9.71 1.61
CA ARG A 81 8.14 -10.30 0.28
C ARG A 81 7.36 -11.62 0.36
N ASP A 82 7.70 -12.50 1.30
CA ASP A 82 6.96 -13.75 1.55
C ASP A 82 5.48 -13.45 1.89
N ILE A 83 5.25 -12.50 2.81
CA ILE A 83 3.89 -12.09 3.18
C ILE A 83 3.14 -11.50 1.98
N GLY A 84 3.79 -10.65 1.18
CA GLY A 84 3.19 -10.09 -0.03
C GLY A 84 2.85 -11.15 -1.09
N GLY A 85 3.72 -12.14 -1.28
CA GLY A 85 3.46 -13.27 -2.19
C GLY A 85 2.31 -14.16 -1.71
N ARG A 86 2.25 -14.44 -0.40
CA ARG A 86 1.11 -15.16 0.19
C ARG A 86 -0.20 -14.38 0.08
N LEU A 87 -0.13 -13.05 0.19
CA LEU A 87 -1.29 -12.19 -0.04
C LEU A 87 -1.74 -12.27 -1.50
N GLU A 88 -0.81 -12.22 -2.46
CA GLU A 88 -1.13 -12.37 -3.88
C GLU A 88 -1.84 -13.70 -4.17
N GLU A 89 -1.31 -14.82 -3.67
CA GLU A 89 -1.95 -16.12 -3.77
C GLU A 89 -3.36 -16.14 -3.16
N TYR A 90 -3.57 -15.44 -2.04
CA TYR A 90 -4.87 -15.34 -1.38
C TYR A 90 -5.88 -14.49 -2.16
N LEU A 91 -5.43 -13.41 -2.80
CA LEU A 91 -6.27 -12.49 -3.57
C LEU A 91 -6.66 -13.08 -4.93
N GLY A 92 -5.85 -13.96 -5.51
CA GLY A 92 -6.12 -14.65 -6.76
C GLY A 92 -6.00 -13.74 -7.98
N ASP A 93 -7.08 -13.06 -8.35
CA ASP A 93 -7.17 -12.25 -9.58
C ASP A 93 -6.64 -10.82 -9.42
N VAL A 94 -6.35 -10.39 -8.18
CA VAL A 94 -5.82 -9.05 -7.90
C VAL A 94 -4.31 -9.15 -7.69
N PRO A 95 -3.48 -8.66 -8.64
CA PRO A 95 -2.03 -8.75 -8.53
C PRO A 95 -1.48 -7.90 -7.39
N VAL A 96 -0.34 -8.31 -6.84
CA VAL A 96 0.39 -7.57 -5.81
C VAL A 96 1.72 -7.08 -6.37
N VAL A 97 1.89 -5.76 -6.44
CA VAL A 97 3.10 -5.11 -6.91
C VAL A 97 3.89 -4.56 -5.72
N PHE A 98 5.18 -4.83 -5.66
CA PHE A 98 6.05 -4.34 -4.60
C PHE A 98 6.59 -2.94 -4.93
N GLN A 99 6.41 -2.00 -4.01
CA GLN A 99 6.91 -0.64 -4.13
C GLN A 99 8.07 -0.40 -3.15
N ASP A 100 9.22 -0.05 -3.72
CA ASP A 100 10.43 0.29 -2.97
C ASP A 100 10.31 1.64 -2.24
N GLU A 101 10.69 1.66 -0.97
CA GLU A 101 10.67 2.83 -0.11
C GLU A 101 12.00 3.61 0.00
N SER A 102 13.10 3.16 -0.62
CA SER A 102 14.47 3.67 -0.37
C SER A 102 14.81 5.08 -0.86
N PHE A 103 14.07 5.63 -1.83
CA PHE A 103 14.48 6.86 -2.52
C PHE A 103 14.21 8.16 -1.74
N SER A 104 13.38 8.11 -0.71
CA SER A 104 13.04 9.27 0.14
C SER A 104 12.63 8.80 1.53
N SER A 105 12.82 9.62 2.57
CA SER A 105 12.29 9.29 3.88
C SER A 105 10.77 9.52 3.91
N PHE A 106 10.06 8.73 4.72
CA PHE A 106 8.63 8.96 4.97
C PHE A 106 8.35 10.42 5.36
N GLU A 107 9.18 11.00 6.23
CA GLU A 107 9.03 12.38 6.70
C GLU A 107 9.17 13.41 5.57
N ALA A 108 10.12 13.20 4.65
CA ALA A 108 10.34 14.10 3.53
C ALA A 108 9.15 14.11 2.55
N ASP A 109 8.53 12.95 2.33
CA ASP A 109 7.36 12.87 1.45
C ASP A 109 6.07 13.28 2.15
N ALA A 110 5.88 12.87 3.40
CA ALA A 110 4.76 13.35 4.21
C ALA A 110 4.81 14.87 4.39
N ALA A 111 5.98 15.50 4.40
CA ALA A 111 6.10 16.96 4.45
C ALA A 111 5.59 17.67 3.18
N LYS A 112 5.60 17.00 2.02
CA LYS A 112 5.07 17.53 0.75
C LYS A 112 3.54 17.44 0.68
N MET A 113 2.92 16.58 1.49
CA MET A 113 1.47 16.45 1.55
C MET A 113 0.82 17.68 2.19
N ASP A 114 -0.39 17.98 1.74
CA ASP A 114 -1.19 19.08 2.29
C ASP A 114 -1.34 18.95 3.82
N SER A 115 -1.18 20.08 4.52
CA SER A 115 -1.22 20.12 5.97
C SER A 115 -2.58 19.70 6.56
N GLY A 116 -3.67 19.89 5.81
CA GLY A 116 -5.00 19.41 6.16
C GLY A 116 -5.10 17.88 6.09
N LEU A 117 -4.54 17.26 5.05
CA LEU A 117 -4.47 15.80 4.93
C LEU A 117 -3.66 15.19 6.07
N ARG A 118 -2.52 15.78 6.42
CA ARG A 118 -1.67 15.32 7.54
C ARG A 118 -2.34 15.38 8.91
N LYS A 119 -3.29 16.31 9.10
CA LYS A 119 -4.12 16.39 10.31
C LYS A 119 -5.28 15.40 10.30
N LYS A 120 -5.74 15.02 9.11
CA LYS A 120 -6.91 14.17 8.91
C LYS A 120 -6.59 12.68 9.05
N TYR A 121 -5.45 12.25 8.52
CA TYR A 121 -5.09 10.83 8.46
C TYR A 121 -4.07 10.45 9.54
N SER A 122 -4.13 9.20 9.99
CA SER A 122 -3.13 8.64 10.89
C SER A 122 -1.78 8.45 10.19
N GLN A 123 -0.71 8.29 10.96
CA GLN A 123 0.63 8.04 10.42
C GLN A 123 0.68 6.81 9.49
N HIS A 124 -0.03 5.74 9.82
CA HIS A 124 -0.08 4.52 9.01
C HIS A 124 -0.80 4.72 7.68
N GLU A 125 -1.91 5.48 7.70
CA GLU A 125 -2.60 5.86 6.46
C GLU A 125 -1.69 6.76 5.61
N LEU A 126 -1.01 7.73 6.21
CA LEU A 126 -0.08 8.59 5.50
C LEU A 126 1.08 7.78 4.88
N ALA A 127 1.59 6.75 5.56
CA ALA A 127 2.62 5.88 5.01
C ALA A 127 2.13 5.12 3.76
N ALA A 128 0.95 4.51 3.84
CA ALA A 128 0.32 3.88 2.69
C ALA A 128 0.03 4.88 1.55
N MET A 129 -0.37 6.11 1.86
CA MET A 129 -0.56 7.16 0.87
C MET A 129 0.76 7.51 0.17
N VAL A 130 1.86 7.65 0.92
CA VAL A 130 3.21 7.92 0.35
C VAL A 130 3.63 6.78 -0.59
N ILE A 131 3.42 5.52 -0.19
CA ILE A 131 3.71 4.35 -1.03
C ILE A 131 2.94 4.46 -2.36
N LEU A 132 1.64 4.76 -2.29
CA LEU A 132 0.79 4.85 -3.48
C LEU A 132 1.16 6.02 -4.40
N GLU A 133 1.45 7.19 -3.82
CA GLU A 133 1.89 8.37 -4.58
C GLU A 133 3.21 8.10 -5.32
N ARG A 134 4.18 7.43 -4.67
CA ARG A 134 5.45 7.06 -5.31
C ARG A 134 5.25 6.10 -6.47
N TYR A 135 4.39 5.10 -6.30
CA TYR A 135 4.06 4.16 -7.37
C TYR A 135 3.45 4.88 -8.57
N LEU A 136 2.44 5.73 -8.34
CA LEU A 136 1.79 6.53 -9.39
C LEU A 136 2.76 7.48 -10.08
N GLN A 137 3.68 8.09 -9.32
CA GLN A 137 4.72 8.93 -9.89
C GLN A 137 5.64 8.12 -10.81
N LYS A 138 6.08 6.92 -10.40
CA LYS A 138 6.95 6.06 -11.22
C LYS A 138 6.30 5.64 -12.54
N GLU A 139 5.01 5.31 -12.53
CA GLU A 139 4.26 4.92 -13.74
C GLU A 139 3.98 6.09 -14.70
N ALA A 140 4.15 7.34 -14.25
CA ALA A 140 3.93 8.52 -15.07
C ALA A 140 5.14 8.89 -15.97
N TRP A 141 6.27 8.19 -15.84
CA TRP A 141 7.51 8.40 -16.61
C TRP A 141 7.87 7.16 -17.41
#